data_AF-A0A8J4A407-F1
#
_entry.id   AF-A0A8J4A407-F1
#
_cell.length_a   1.000
_cell.length_b   1.000
_cell.length_c   1.000
_cell.angle_alpha   90.00
_cell.angle_beta   90.00
_cell.angle_gamma   90.00
#
_symmetry.space_group_name_H-M   'P 1'
#
loop_
_entity.id
_entity.type
_entity.pdbx_description
1 polymer ?
#
loop_
_entity_poly.entity_id
_entity_poly.type
_entity_poly.pdbx_seq_one_letter_code
_entity_poly.pdbx_strand_id
1 'polypeptide(L)'
;MIADCAGRLKWVSPALPGSTHDLTAAREHGIIDALADKGVMTFSDKGYQGAGGTVRTPDKRHHPRPALSRNQKAVNRSHAKIRALGERANATLKTWKVLARLHCCPQRATPLLAAIFVLQLIEEQRQPG
;
A
#
# COMPACT_ATOMS: atom_id res chain seq x y z
N MET A 1 2.07 -3.86 -0.03
CA MET A 1 2.26 -3.79 -1.49
C MET A 1 2.64 -2.38 -1.91
N ILE A 2 3.30 -2.20 -3.06
CA ILE A 2 3.59 -0.90 -3.70
C ILE A 2 2.97 -0.89 -5.08
N ALA A 3 2.35 0.23 -5.44
CA ALA A 3 1.88 0.50 -6.79
C ALA A 3 2.52 1.79 -7.31
N ASP A 4 2.71 1.89 -8.63
CA ASP A 4 3.21 3.11 -9.26
C ASP A 4 2.10 4.16 -9.45
N CYS A 5 2.47 5.31 -10.03
CA CYS A 5 1.54 6.41 -10.30
C CYS A 5 0.49 6.10 -11.37
N ALA A 6 0.58 4.97 -12.08
CA ALA A 6 -0.47 4.48 -12.98
C ALA A 6 -1.41 3.49 -12.28
N GLY A 7 -1.15 3.15 -11.00
CA GLY A 7 -1.89 2.13 -10.27
C GLY A 7 -1.49 0.71 -10.64
N ARG A 8 -0.30 0.51 -11.22
CA ARG A 8 0.24 -0.82 -11.54
C ARG A 8 0.97 -1.41 -10.34
N LEU A 9 0.78 -2.69 -10.08
CA LEU A 9 1.38 -3.37 -8.93
C LEU A 9 2.88 -3.58 -9.17
N LYS A 10 3.74 -3.07 -8.28
CA LYS A 10 5.22 -3.16 -8.42
C LYS A 10 5.87 -4.06 -7.38
N TRP A 11 5.21 -4.28 -6.25
CA TRP A 11 5.75 -5.14 -5.20
C TRP A 11 4.65 -5.60 -4.25
N VAL A 12 4.75 -6.82 -3.76
CA VAL A 12 3.91 -7.39 -2.69
C VAL A 12 4.83 -8.01 -1.65
N SER A 13 4.59 -7.75 -0.38
CA SER A 13 5.36 -8.35 0.70
C SER A 13 4.96 -9.81 0.91
N PRO A 14 5.84 -10.61 1.53
CA PRO A 14 5.39 -11.82 2.22
C PRO A 14 4.22 -11.53 3.16
N ALA A 15 3.38 -12.54 3.38
CA ALA A 15 2.27 -12.42 4.30
C ALA A 15 2.72 -12.59 5.75
N LEU A 16 2.24 -11.70 6.61
CA LEU A 16 2.41 -11.71 8.06
C LEU A 16 1.09 -12.06 8.76
N PRO A 17 1.08 -12.39 10.06
CA PRO A 17 -0.15 -12.55 10.83
C PRO A 17 -1.12 -11.38 10.62
N GLY A 18 -2.40 -11.68 10.41
CA GLY A 18 -3.42 -10.66 10.11
C GLY A 18 -3.67 -9.65 11.24
N SER A 19 -3.15 -9.90 12.44
CA SER A 19 -3.15 -8.96 13.57
C SER A 19 -1.99 -7.96 13.52
N THR A 20 -1.03 -8.14 12.62
CA THR A 20 0.13 -7.25 12.49
C THR A 20 -0.32 -5.93 11.89
N HIS A 21 -0.05 -4.83 12.60
CA HIS A 21 -0.35 -3.51 12.09
C HIS A 21 0.47 -3.21 10.82
N ASP A 22 -0.15 -2.59 9.81
CA ASP A 22 0.48 -2.37 8.50
C ASP A 22 1.82 -1.64 8.58
N LEU A 23 1.94 -0.64 9.46
CA LEU A 23 3.20 0.06 9.67
C LEU A 23 4.30 -0.85 10.25
N THR A 24 3.92 -1.77 11.14
CA THR A 24 4.86 -2.74 11.70
C THR A 24 5.32 -3.71 10.60
N ALA A 25 4.39 -4.23 9.80
CA ALA A 25 4.71 -5.08 8.66
C ALA A 25 5.66 -4.38 7.66
N ALA A 26 5.41 -3.11 7.36
CA ALA A 26 6.25 -2.33 6.47
C ALA A 26 7.67 -2.14 7.02
N ARG A 27 7.82 -1.91 8.33
CA ARG A 27 9.13 -1.83 8.99
C ARG A 27 9.84 -3.19 9.00
N GLU A 28 9.13 -4.27 9.32
CA GLU A 28 9.66 -5.62 9.35
C GLU A 28 10.21 -6.05 7.97
N HIS A 29 9.53 -5.65 6.90
CA HIS A 29 10.00 -5.89 5.53
C HIS A 29 11.01 -4.84 5.02
N GLY A 30 11.44 -3.90 5.85
CA GLY A 30 12.45 -2.88 5.51
C GLY A 30 12.03 -1.93 4.38
N ILE A 31 10.75 -1.89 4.01
CA ILE A 31 10.34 -1.17 2.79
C ILE A 31 10.38 0.34 2.97
N ILE A 32 10.17 0.83 4.19
CA ILE A 32 10.24 2.27 4.49
C ILE A 32 11.66 2.78 4.28
N ASP A 33 12.65 2.06 4.82
CA ASP A 33 14.06 2.44 4.70
C ASP A 33 14.53 2.31 3.25
N ALA A 34 14.16 1.22 2.56
CA ALA A 34 14.49 1.05 1.14
C ALA A 34 13.90 2.17 0.26
N LEU A 35 12.68 2.63 0.53
CA LEU A 35 12.07 3.76 -0.19
C LEU A 35 12.75 5.09 0.15
N ALA A 36 13.16 5.28 1.40
CA ALA A 36 13.86 6.48 1.85
C ALA A 36 15.26 6.57 1.24
N ASP A 37 16.03 5.48 1.27
CA ASP A 37 17.38 5.38 0.70
C ASP A 37 17.40 5.64 -0.80
N LYS A 38 16.32 5.28 -1.50
CA LYS A 38 16.13 5.53 -2.94
C LYS A 38 15.48 6.87 -3.25
N GLY A 39 15.11 7.67 -2.23
CA GLY A 39 14.45 8.96 -2.42
C GLY A 39 13.06 8.86 -3.05
N VAL A 40 12.38 7.70 -2.94
CA VAL A 40 11.09 7.45 -3.59
C VAL A 40 9.97 8.01 -2.72
N MET A 41 9.41 9.14 -3.15
CA MET A 41 8.22 9.73 -2.52
C MET A 41 7.04 8.75 -2.59
N THR A 42 6.49 8.40 -1.43
CA THR A 42 5.43 7.38 -1.32
C THR A 42 4.23 7.95 -0.57
N PHE A 43 3.03 7.71 -1.08
CA PHE A 43 1.78 8.20 -0.51
C PHE A 43 1.01 7.04 0.13
N SER A 44 0.83 7.08 1.45
CA SER A 44 0.22 5.98 2.21
C SER A 44 -0.95 6.46 3.06
N ASP A 45 -1.65 5.52 3.70
CA ASP A 45 -2.81 5.83 4.52
C ASP A 45 -2.47 6.32 5.93
N LYS A 46 -3.50 6.55 6.75
CA LYS A 46 -3.32 7.04 8.13
C LYS A 46 -2.76 5.96 9.07
N GLY A 47 -2.83 4.69 8.72
CA GLY A 47 -2.17 3.59 9.43
C GLY A 47 -0.65 3.67 9.33
N TYR A 48 -0.11 4.36 8.32
CA TYR A 48 1.34 4.58 8.18
C TYR A 48 1.84 5.86 8.85
N GLN A 49 1.01 6.49 9.69
CA GLN A 49 1.45 7.65 10.45
C GLN A 49 2.63 7.29 11.36
N GLY A 50 3.70 8.08 11.27
CA GLY A 50 4.97 7.78 11.96
C GLY A 50 5.93 6.89 11.15
N ALA A 51 5.63 6.58 9.89
CA ALA A 51 6.58 5.92 9.00
C ALA A 51 7.89 6.71 8.84
N GLY A 52 7.80 8.04 8.68
CA GLY A 52 8.98 8.89 8.45
C GLY A 52 9.52 8.79 7.03
N GLY A 53 10.76 9.28 6.83
CA GLY A 53 11.46 9.24 5.55
C GLY A 53 10.67 9.91 4.40
N THR A 54 10.51 9.18 3.31
CA THR A 54 9.81 9.62 2.09
C THR A 54 8.30 9.28 2.09
N VAL A 55 7.77 8.68 3.17
CA VAL A 55 6.36 8.30 3.26
C VAL A 55 5.51 9.49 3.72
N ARG A 56 4.54 9.87 2.89
CA ARG A 56 3.56 10.92 3.17
C ARG A 56 2.23 10.30 3.53
N THR A 57 1.65 10.77 4.62
CA THR A 57 0.32 10.37 5.11
C THR A 57 -0.60 11.58 5.17
N PRO A 58 -1.93 11.43 5.08
CA PRO A 58 -2.82 12.57 5.15
C PRO A 58 -2.81 13.17 6.56
N ASP A 59 -3.09 14.47 6.64
CA ASP A 59 -3.34 15.14 7.91
C ASP A 59 -4.48 14.43 8.65
N LYS A 60 -4.23 14.07 9.92
CA LYS A 60 -5.22 13.51 10.82
C LYS A 60 -5.51 14.52 11.91
N ARG A 61 -6.81 14.72 12.18
CA ARG A 61 -7.24 15.41 13.39
C ARG A 61 -6.98 14.49 14.58
N HIS A 62 -6.23 14.98 15.56
CA HIS A 62 -6.07 14.33 16.86
C HIS A 62 -6.81 15.15 17.89
N HIS A 63 -7.64 14.52 18.73
CA HIS A 63 -8.19 15.23 19.88
C HIS A 63 -7.07 15.53 20.89
N PRO A 64 -6.99 16.71 21.51
CA PRO A 64 -7.94 17.85 21.48
C PRO A 64 -7.63 18.93 20.42
N ARG A 65 -6.81 18.64 19.40
CA ARG A 65 -6.41 19.62 18.38
C ARG A 65 -7.61 20.16 17.59
N PRO A 66 -7.52 21.42 17.10
CA PRO A 66 -8.54 22.02 16.24
C PRO A 66 -8.87 21.18 15.00
N ALA A 67 -10.02 21.45 14.39
CA ALA A 67 -10.38 20.86 13.12
C ALA A 67 -9.33 21.19 12.03
N LEU A 68 -9.18 20.30 11.06
CA LEU A 68 -8.25 20.51 9.94
C LEU A 68 -8.60 21.81 9.20
N SER A 69 -7.57 22.61 8.94
CA SER A 69 -7.69 23.84 8.15
C SER A 69 -8.16 23.54 6.72
N ARG A 70 -8.61 24.58 6.01
CA ARG A 70 -9.00 24.48 4.60
C ARG A 70 -7.86 23.92 3.73
N ASN A 71 -6.63 24.34 4.03
CA ASN A 71 -5.43 23.90 3.29
C ASN A 71 -5.12 22.42 3.57
N GLN A 72 -5.15 21.97 4.83
CA GLN A 72 -4.97 20.56 5.18
C GLN A 72 -6.04 19.67 4.53
N LYS A 73 -7.30 20.13 4.49
CA LYS A 73 -8.37 19.44 3.76
C LYS A 73 -8.09 19.37 2.25
N ALA A 74 -7.54 20.43 1.65
CA ALA A 74 -7.18 20.45 0.24
C ALA A 74 -6.03 19.47 -0.07
N VAL A 75 -4.98 19.46 0.75
CA VAL A 75 -3.88 18.49 0.67
C VAL A 75 -4.41 17.07 0.79
N ASN A 76 -5.27 16.80 1.78
CA ASN A 76 -5.89 15.49 1.95
C ASN A 76 -6.72 15.03 0.75
N ARG A 77 -7.42 15.95 0.06
CA ARG A 77 -8.15 15.62 -1.18
C ARG A 77 -7.22 15.24 -2.31
N SER A 78 -6.15 16.02 -2.53
CA SER A 78 -5.13 15.69 -3.55
C SER A 78 -4.46 14.36 -3.22
N HIS A 79 -4.15 14.13 -1.96
CA HIS A 79 -3.57 12.88 -1.48
C HIS A 79 -4.51 11.69 -1.71
N ALA A 80 -5.81 11.84 -1.44
CA ALA A 80 -6.81 10.81 -1.70
C ALA A 80 -6.90 10.43 -3.19
N LYS A 81 -6.76 11.40 -4.10
CA LYS A 81 -6.73 11.12 -5.56
C LYS A 81 -5.55 10.24 -5.96
N ILE A 82 -4.37 10.51 -5.41
CA ILE A 82 -3.18 9.69 -5.66
C ILE A 82 -3.41 8.28 -5.10
N ARG A 83 -3.91 8.19 -3.88
CA ARG A 83 -4.19 6.91 -3.22
C ARG A 83 -5.23 6.05 -3.93
N ALA A 84 -6.22 6.65 -4.57
CA ALA A 84 -7.23 5.92 -5.34
C ALA A 84 -6.61 5.01 -6.42
N LEU A 85 -5.44 5.36 -6.95
CA LEU A 85 -4.69 4.54 -7.91
C LEU A 85 -4.08 3.30 -7.24
N GLY A 86 -3.50 3.45 -6.05
CA GLY A 86 -3.02 2.33 -5.25
C GLY A 86 -4.15 1.43 -4.75
N GLU A 87 -5.30 2.01 -4.40
CA GLU A 87 -6.50 1.26 -4.01
C GLU A 87 -7.06 0.46 -5.19
N ARG A 88 -7.00 0.99 -6.42
CA ARG A 88 -7.34 0.25 -7.64
C ARG A 88 -6.42 -0.95 -7.82
N ALA A 89 -5.10 -0.78 -7.67
CA ALA A 89 -4.15 -1.90 -7.73
C ALA A 89 -4.50 -3.00 -6.72
N ASN A 90 -4.89 -2.60 -5.49
CA ASN A 90 -5.30 -3.54 -4.44
C ASN A 90 -6.61 -4.25 -4.80
N ALA A 91 -7.56 -3.53 -5.38
CA ALA A 91 -8.83 -4.09 -5.84
C ALA A 91 -8.60 -5.12 -6.94
N THR A 92 -7.73 -4.84 -7.92
CA THR A 92 -7.31 -5.80 -8.95
C THR A 92 -6.72 -7.05 -8.31
N LEU A 93 -5.81 -6.89 -7.35
CA LEU A 93 -5.25 -8.04 -6.62
C LEU A 93 -6.34 -8.87 -5.91
N LYS A 94 -7.35 -8.22 -5.33
CA LYS A 94 -8.48 -8.90 -4.66
C LYS A 94 -9.44 -9.61 -5.61
N THR A 95 -9.38 -9.38 -6.93
CA THR A 95 -10.17 -10.13 -7.92
C THR A 95 -9.77 -11.61 -8.00
N TRP A 96 -8.53 -11.92 -7.61
CA TRP A 96 -8.03 -13.30 -7.54
C TRP A 96 -8.79 -14.07 -6.45
N LYS A 97 -9.81 -14.84 -6.87
CA LYS A 97 -10.73 -15.57 -5.97
C LYS A 97 -10.04 -16.48 -4.95
N VAL A 98 -8.81 -16.91 -5.25
CA VAL A 98 -7.98 -17.70 -4.31
C VAL A 98 -7.68 -16.92 -3.03
N LEU A 99 -7.47 -15.59 -3.11
CA LEU A 99 -7.22 -14.74 -1.94
C LEU A 99 -8.47 -14.56 -1.09
N ALA A 100 -9.66 -14.53 -1.70
CA ALA A 100 -10.93 -14.42 -0.98
C ALA A 100 -11.29 -15.69 -0.20
N ARG A 101 -10.71 -16.84 -0.55
CA ARG A 101 -10.97 -18.14 0.09
C ARG A 101 -9.82 -18.61 0.98
N LEU A 102 -8.81 -17.77 1.16
CA LEU A 102 -7.60 -18.13 1.87
C LEU A 102 -7.81 -18.01 3.38
N HIS A 103 -8.10 -19.13 4.04
CA HIS A 103 -8.23 -19.21 5.51
C HIS A 103 -7.04 -19.99 6.14
N CYS A 104 -5.88 -19.97 5.49
CA CYS A 104 -4.70 -20.72 5.95
C CYS A 104 -3.77 -19.87 6.82
N CYS A 105 -2.76 -20.51 7.41
CA CYS A 105 -1.64 -19.82 8.04
C CYS A 105 -1.05 -18.77 7.06
N PRO A 106 -0.84 -17.50 7.49
CA PRO A 106 -0.32 -16.43 6.63
C PRO A 106 0.96 -16.80 5.89
N GLN A 107 1.85 -17.58 6.53
CA GLN A 107 3.10 -18.03 5.90
C GLN A 107 2.86 -18.87 4.63
N ARG A 108 1.74 -19.61 4.57
CA ARG A 108 1.33 -20.37 3.37
C ARG A 108 0.70 -19.49 2.29
N ALA A 109 0.33 -18.26 2.62
CA ALA A 109 -0.17 -17.28 1.66
C ALA A 109 0.94 -16.66 0.83
N THR A 110 2.18 -16.58 1.35
CA THR A 110 3.31 -15.95 0.68
C THR A 110 3.59 -16.52 -0.73
N PRO A 111 3.69 -17.85 -0.94
CA PRO A 111 3.92 -18.38 -2.28
C PRO A 111 2.77 -18.06 -3.26
N LEU A 112 1.53 -18.03 -2.76
CA LEU A 112 0.36 -17.68 -3.57
C LEU A 112 0.42 -16.20 -3.98
N LEU A 113 0.75 -15.30 -3.05
CA LEU A 113 0.92 -13.88 -3.33
C LEU A 113 2.03 -13.64 -4.35
N ALA A 114 3.16 -14.36 -4.24
CA ALA A 114 4.26 -14.27 -5.20
C ALA A 114 3.83 -14.75 -6.60
N ALA A 115 3.11 -15.88 -6.69
CA ALA A 115 2.60 -16.40 -7.95
C ALA A 115 1.61 -15.43 -8.60
N ILE A 116 0.66 -14.90 -7.82
CA ILE A 116 -0.32 -13.90 -8.30
C ILE A 116 0.40 -12.63 -8.77
N PHE A 117 1.41 -12.17 -8.04
CA PHE A 117 2.19 -11.00 -8.43
C PHE A 117 2.87 -11.21 -9.79
N VAL A 118 3.50 -12.36 -10.03
CA VAL A 118 4.10 -12.69 -11.34
C VAL A 118 3.05 -12.73 -12.45
N LEU A 119 1.90 -13.36 -12.20
CA LEU A 119 0.80 -13.40 -13.17
C LEU A 119 0.30 -11.99 -13.51
N GLN A 120 0.13 -11.13 -12.50
CA GLN A 120 -0.29 -9.74 -12.69
C GLN A 120 0.72 -8.96 -13.56
N LEU A 121 2.02 -9.14 -13.33
CA LEU A 121 3.06 -8.51 -14.14
C LEU A 121 3.01 -8.96 -15.61
N ILE A 122 2.75 -10.25 -15.85
CA ILE A 122 2.62 -10.79 -17.21
C ILE A 122 1.37 -10.24 -17.90
N GLU A 123 0.24 -10.16 -17.20
CA GLU A 123 -1.00 -9.58 -17.74
C GLU A 123 -0.82 -8.10 -18.09
N GLU A 124 -0.18 -7.32 -17.22
CA GLU A 124 0.15 -5.91 -17.47
C GLU A 124 1.06 -5.72 -18.70
N GLN A 125 1.99 -6.65 -18.96
CA GLN A 125 2.84 -6.61 -20.16
C GLN A 125 2.09 -6.98 -21.45
N ARG A 126 1.05 -7.82 -21.35
CA ARG A 126 0.23 -8.24 -22.50
C ARG A 126 -0.81 -7.21 -22.91
N GLN A 127 -1.23 -6.35 -21.99
CA GLN A 127 -2.14 -5.23 -22.25
C GLN A 127 -1.46 -3.90 -21.87
N PRO A 128 -0.52 -3.41 -22.70
CA PRO A 128 0.00 -2.06 -22.53
C PRO A 128 -1.12 -1.08 -22.86
N GLY A 129 -1.84 -0.63 -21.83
CA GLY A 129 -2.78 0.48 -21.92
C GLY A 129 -2.08 1.81 -22.21
#